data_AF-A0A7W0K0I1-F1
#
_entry.id   AF-A0A7W0K0I1-F1
#
_cell.length_a   1.000
_cell.length_b   1.000
_cell.length_c   1.000
_cell.angle_alpha   90.00
_cell.angle_beta   90.00
_cell.angle_gamma   90.00
#
_symmetry.space_group_name_H-M   'P 1'
#
loop_
_entity.id
_entity.type
_entity.pdbx_description
1 polymer ?
#
loop_
_entity_poly.entity_id
_entity_poly.type
_entity_poly.pdbx_seq_one_letter_code
_entity_poly.pdbx_strand_id
1 'polypeptide(L)' 'MSSALLDAPRALFAPAPQGGAAGGGRPTLEELLDGTWRTARSHAEAECPVCHAAMHLEDGLARCGGCGTTLS' A
#
# COMPACT_ATOMS: atom_id res chain seq x y z
N MET A 1 14.83 -1.21 38.89
CA MET A 1 13.43 -1.56 38.61
C MET A 1 12.77 -0.37 37.93
N SER A 2 12.59 -0.41 36.61
CA SER A 2 11.76 0.55 35.87
C SER A 2 11.08 -0.20 34.74
N SER A 3 9.86 -0.65 35.00
CA SER A 3 8.98 -1.21 33.98
C SER A 3 8.36 -0.04 33.23
N ALA A 4 8.86 0.26 32.02
CA ALA A 4 8.22 1.22 31.13
C ALA A 4 6.94 0.56 30.58
N LEU A 5 5.80 0.94 31.16
CA LEU A 5 4.48 0.63 30.61
C LEU A 5 4.34 1.39 29.29
N LEU A 6 4.38 0.66 28.18
CA LEU A 6 4.03 1.17 26.86
C LEU A 6 2.52 1.46 26.86
N ASP A 7 2.17 2.72 27.03
CA ASP A 7 0.82 3.24 26.85
C ASP A 7 0.42 3.01 25.39
N ALA A 8 -0.39 1.96 25.17
CA ALA A 8 -0.79 1.53 23.84
C ALA A 8 -1.66 2.61 23.19
N PRO A 9 -1.36 3.10 21.97
CA PRO A 9 -2.14 4.14 21.30
C PRO A 9 -3.41 3.51 20.72
N ARG A 10 -4.35 3.12 21.58
CA ARG A 10 -5.65 2.54 21.18
C ARG A 10 -6.51 3.55 20.41
N ALA A 11 -6.15 4.84 20.45
CA ALA A 11 -6.84 5.91 19.72
C ALA A 11 -6.54 5.93 18.20
N LEU A 12 -5.38 5.42 17.76
CA LEU A 12 -5.05 5.37 16.32
C LEU A 12 -5.84 4.29 15.56
N PHE A 13 -6.37 3.30 16.28
CA PHE A 13 -7.13 2.19 15.73
C PHE A 13 -8.64 2.31 16.01
N ALA A 14 -9.10 3.46 16.50
CA ALA A 14 -10.52 3.71 16.63
C ALA A 14 -11.14 3.73 15.22
N PRO A 15 -12.12 2.86 14.91
CA PRO A 15 -12.80 2.90 13.62
C PRO A 15 -13.50 4.25 13.49
N ALA A 16 -13.12 5.01 12.45
CA ALA A 16 -13.75 6.28 12.13
C ALA A 16 -15.26 6.08 11.90
N PRO A 17 -16.12 7.04 12.28
CA PRO A 17 -17.55 6.94 12.06
C PRO A 17 -17.80 6.77 10.57
N GLN A 18 -18.45 5.65 10.21
CA GLN A 18 -18.88 5.33 8.87
C GLN A 18 -20.07 6.24 8.51
N GLY A 19 -19.79 7.52 8.28
CA GLY A 19 -20.72 8.49 7.71
C GLY A 19 -20.67 8.37 6.20
N GLY A 20 -21.69 7.75 5.61
CA GLY A 20 -21.83 7.62 4.16
C GLY A 20 -21.97 8.98 3.46
N ALA A 21 -21.28 9.12 2.32
CA ALA A 21 -21.68 9.99 1.21
C ALA A 21 -20.82 9.66 -0.04
N ALA A 22 -21.49 9.22 -1.11
CA ALA A 22 -21.08 9.31 -2.52
C ALA A 22 -19.61 8.95 -2.91
N GLY A 23 -19.39 7.70 -3.34
CA GLY A 23 -18.66 7.39 -4.59
C GLY A 23 -17.28 8.01 -4.86
N GLY A 24 -16.43 8.14 -3.84
CA GLY A 24 -15.07 8.69 -3.99
C GLY A 24 -14.17 8.31 -2.81
N GLY A 25 -14.25 7.05 -2.37
CA GLY A 25 -13.40 6.54 -1.31
C GLY A 25 -11.94 6.48 -1.77
N ARG A 26 -11.00 6.90 -0.90
CA ARG A 26 -9.58 6.59 -1.11
C ARG A 26 -9.46 5.07 -1.27
N PRO A 27 -8.75 4.58 -2.29
CA PRO A 27 -8.62 3.14 -2.50
C PRO A 27 -7.99 2.50 -1.27
N THR A 28 -8.44 1.30 -0.94
CA THR A 28 -7.81 0.51 0.12
C THR A 28 -6.37 0.16 -0.27
N LEU A 29 -5.56 -0.25 0.71
CA LEU A 29 -4.19 -0.68 0.42
C LEU A 29 -4.20 -1.88 -0.55
N GLU A 30 -5.12 -2.82 -0.36
CA GLU A 30 -5.30 -3.98 -1.22
C GLU A 30 -5.67 -3.55 -2.65
N GLU A 31 -6.60 -2.60 -2.80
CA GLU A 31 -6.97 -2.07 -4.12
C GLU A 31 -5.80 -1.37 -4.83
N LEU A 32 -4.97 -0.64 -4.07
CA LEU A 32 -3.75 -0.02 -4.60
C LEU A 32 -2.74 -1.07 -5.05
N LEU A 33 -2.46 -2.08 -4.23
CA LEU A 33 -1.51 -3.15 -4.55
C LEU A 33 -1.97 -3.95 -5.77
N ASP A 34 -3.24 -4.34 -5.84
CA ASP A 34 -3.82 -5.05 -6.98
C ASP A 34 -3.87 -4.19 -8.25
N GLY A 35 -4.11 -2.88 -8.10
CA GLY A 35 -4.05 -1.92 -9.19
C GLY A 35 -2.64 -1.84 -9.77
N THR A 36 -1.64 -1.60 -8.92
CA THR A 36 -0.23 -1.53 -9.33
C THR A 36 0.23 -2.84 -9.98
N TRP A 37 -0.15 -3.99 -9.41
CA TRP A 37 0.20 -5.29 -9.97
C TRP A 37 -0.39 -5.51 -11.37
N ARG A 38 -1.69 -5.21 -11.55
CA ARG A 38 -2.35 -5.33 -12.87
C ARG A 38 -1.74 -4.41 -13.91
N THR A 39 -1.41 -3.17 -13.54
CA THR A 39 -0.74 -2.20 -14.43
C THR A 39 0.66 -2.67 -14.83
N ALA A 40 1.46 -3.16 -13.87
CA ALA A 40 2.79 -3.70 -14.16
C ALA A 40 2.70 -4.90 -15.12
N ARG A 41 1.69 -5.76 -14.93
CA ARG A 41 1.46 -6.95 -15.77
C ARG A 41 0.94 -6.62 -17.17
N SER A 42 0.23 -5.52 -17.35
CA SER A 42 -0.21 -5.07 -18.68
C SER A 42 0.89 -4.38 -19.49
N HIS A 43 2.15 -4.43 -19.03
CA HIS A 43 3.28 -3.67 -19.58
C HIS A 43 3.06 -2.14 -19.56
N ALA A 44 2.12 -1.66 -18.75
CA ALA A 44 1.94 -0.24 -18.50
C ALA A 44 2.92 0.24 -17.42
N GLU A 45 3.25 1.53 -17.44
CA GLU A 45 4.16 2.13 -16.46
C GLU A 45 3.49 2.09 -15.08
N ALA A 46 4.06 1.32 -14.16
CA ALA A 46 3.57 1.16 -12.80
C ALA A 46 4.54 1.79 -11.81
N GLU A 47 4.01 2.52 -10.83
CA GLU A 47 4.79 3.17 -9.77
C GLU A 47 4.71 2.38 -8.47
N CYS A 48 5.82 2.36 -7.72
CA CYS A 48 5.87 1.73 -6.42
C CYS A 48 5.05 2.54 -5.40
N PRO A 49 4.08 1.95 -4.69
CA PRO A 49 3.27 2.68 -3.72
C PRO A 49 4.04 3.12 -2.46
N VAL A 50 5.29 2.68 -2.29
CA VAL A 50 6.14 3.00 -1.14
C VAL A 50 7.06 4.20 -1.42
N CYS A 51 7.71 4.21 -2.58
CA CYS A 51 8.75 5.20 -2.91
C CYS A 51 8.52 5.93 -4.23
N HIS A 52 7.42 5.64 -4.93
CA HIS A 52 7.03 6.23 -6.22
C HIS A 52 8.01 6.01 -7.38
N ALA A 53 9.04 5.15 -7.21
CA ALA A 53 9.90 4.77 -8.32
C ALA A 53 9.21 3.75 -9.24
N ALA A 54 9.66 3.71 -10.50
CA ALA A 54 9.15 2.78 -11.50
C ALA A 54 9.29 1.30 -11.06
N MET A 55 8.28 0.52 -11.41
CA MET A 55 8.26 -0.93 -11.22
C MET A 55 8.54 -1.64 -12.56
N HIS A 56 9.33 -2.70 -12.48
CA HIS A 56 9.69 -3.55 -13.61
C HIS A 56 9.13 -4.95 -13.39
N LEU A 57 8.57 -5.54 -14.43
CA LEU A 57 8.13 -6.93 -14.41
C LEU A 57 9.34 -7.83 -14.70
N GLU A 58 9.77 -8.60 -13.71
CA GLU A 58 10.86 -9.58 -13.81
C GLU A 58 10.38 -10.94 -13.30
N ASP A 59 10.54 -12.01 -14.09
CA ASP A 59 10.16 -13.38 -13.71
C ASP A 59 8.71 -13.55 -13.19
N GLY A 60 7.78 -12.73 -13.69
CA GLY A 60 6.39 -12.76 -13.24
C GLY A 60 6.16 -12.11 -11.86
N LEU A 61 7.07 -11.25 -11.43
CA LEU A 61 7.00 -10.43 -10.22
C LEU A 61 7.21 -8.97 -10.62
N ALA A 62 6.50 -8.03 -9.98
CA ALA A 62 6.75 -6.60 -10.20
C ALA A 62 7.72 -6.12 -9.12
N ARG A 63 8.94 -5.75 -9.52
CA ARG A 63 10.01 -5.29 -8.64
C ARG A 63 10.23 -3.78 -8.82
N CYS A 64 10.25 -3.06 -7.71
CA CYS A 64 10.60 -1.63 -7.72
C CYS A 64 12.11 -1.44 -7.89
N GLY A 65 12.51 -0.59 -8.85
CA GLY A 65 13.92 -0.23 -9.07
C GLY A 65 14.53 0.70 -8.01
N GLY A 66 13.69 1.38 -7.22
CA GLY A 66 14.15 2.34 -6.21
C GLY A 66 14.37 1.73 -4.82
N CYS A 67 13.36 1.03 -4.28
CA CYS A 67 13.42 0.47 -2.92
C CYS A 67 13.48 -1.06 -2.88
N GLY A 68 13.35 -1.75 -4.02
CA GLY A 68 13.41 -3.20 -4.10
C GLY A 68 12.13 -3.95 -3.67
N THR A 69 11.04 -3.25 -3.32
CA THR A 69 9.75 -3.87 -3.03
C THR A 69 9.28 -4.75 -4.19
N THR A 70 8.77 -5.94 -3.89
CA THR A 70 8.24 -6.90 -4.86
C THR A 70 6.74 -7.11 -4.67
N LEU A 71 5.98 -7.18 -5.77
CA LEU A 71 4.58 -7.59 -5.83
C LEU A 71 4.45 -8.86 -6.70
N SER A 72 3.55 -9.76 -6.31
CA SER A 72 3.34 -11.09 -6.92
C SER A 72 1.86 -11.40 -7.09
#